data_AF-A0A519JN78-F1
#
_entry.id   AF-A0A519JN78-F1
#
_cell.length_a   1.000
_cell.length_b   1.000
_cell.length_c   1.000
_cell.angle_alpha   90.00
_cell.angle_beta   90.00
_cell.angle_gamma   90.00
#
_symmetry.space_group_name_H-M   'P 1'
#
loop_
_entity.id
_entity.type
_entity.pdbx_description
1 polymer ?
#
loop_
_entity_poly.entity_id
_entity_poly.type
_entity_poly.pdbx_seq_one_letter_code
_entity_poly.pdbx_strand_id
1 'polypeptide(L)'
;MEDDLEQQIAQLGLQLGPVLALDGVGDLIGLLKRVRCDGLEGLLQVPRAPADAIERKDWTELKSELGDLLFQVVFHARMAEEQGLFVFDDVANAIADKLERRHPHVFGDEAAKADGAAQKARWEDIKAGERAAKAQHGVLDDVPVGLPALARAAKLTRRAARVGFDWPSTDEVFDKLHEEVAELRAEIAAGDLEKARGEVGDLLFVVANLARKLGVEPEDALRGCNAKFVRRFGFIEAELAKAGKTPEQSNLAEMDALWDAAKAAERAR
;
A
#
# COMPACT_ATOMS: atom_id res chain seq x y z
N MET A 1 0.23 -17.57 14.75
CA MET A 1 0.31 -16.09 14.70
C MET A 1 -0.62 -15.57 13.61
N GLU A 2 -0.65 -16.20 12.43
CA GLU A 2 -1.69 -15.97 11.39
C GLU A 2 -3.11 -16.33 11.87
N ASP A 3 -3.27 -17.50 12.51
CA ASP A 3 -4.57 -17.93 13.10
C ASP A 3 -5.13 -16.96 14.17
N ASP A 4 -4.25 -16.23 14.87
CA ASP A 4 -4.64 -15.30 15.93
C ASP A 4 -5.13 -13.96 15.33
N LEU A 5 -4.52 -13.53 14.22
CA LEU A 5 -4.96 -12.34 13.48
C LEU A 5 -6.29 -12.58 12.77
N GLU A 6 -6.48 -13.77 12.21
CA GLU A 6 -7.74 -14.17 11.56
C GLU A 6 -8.88 -14.28 12.59
N GLN A 7 -8.62 -14.82 13.77
CA GLN A 7 -9.59 -14.84 14.87
C GLN A 7 -9.92 -13.43 15.36
N GLN A 8 -8.93 -12.53 15.47
CA GLN A 8 -9.16 -11.14 15.89
C GLN A 8 -9.98 -10.37 14.86
N ILE A 9 -9.74 -10.56 13.56
CA ILE A 9 -10.53 -9.94 12.48
C ILE A 9 -11.96 -10.51 12.45
N ALA A 10 -12.14 -11.81 12.69
CA ALA A 10 -13.45 -12.46 12.80
C ALA A 10 -14.26 -11.90 13.99
N GLN A 11 -13.60 -11.73 15.14
CA GLN A 11 -14.20 -11.14 16.33
C GLN A 11 -14.58 -9.67 16.10
N LEU A 12 -13.74 -8.91 15.39
CA LEU A 12 -14.03 -7.53 15.01
C LEU A 12 -15.25 -7.43 14.09
N GLY A 13 -15.37 -8.34 13.11
CA GLY A 13 -16.53 -8.40 12.19
C GLY A 13 -17.85 -8.71 12.91
N LEU A 14 -17.84 -9.66 13.85
CA LEU A 14 -18.99 -9.98 14.69
C LEU A 14 -19.35 -8.87 15.68
N GLN A 15 -18.36 -8.08 16.12
CA GLN A 15 -18.58 -6.91 16.96
C GLN A 15 -19.07 -5.68 16.17
N LEU A 16 -18.80 -5.59 14.88
CA LEU A 16 -19.25 -4.50 14.02
C LEU A 16 -20.71 -4.65 13.59
N GLY A 17 -21.24 -5.88 13.46
CA GLY A 17 -22.63 -6.14 13.08
C GLY A 17 -23.69 -5.46 13.99
N PRO A 18 -23.51 -5.39 15.33
CA PRO A 18 -24.40 -4.66 16.22
C PRO A 18 -24.06 -3.18 16.43
N VAL A 19 -22.93 -2.67 15.94
CA VAL A 19 -22.47 -1.28 16.18
C VAL A 19 -23.05 -0.34 15.11
N LEU A 20 -24.38 -0.29 15.03
CA LEU A 20 -25.13 0.70 14.23
C LEU A 20 -26.05 1.56 15.09
N ALA A 21 -25.68 1.76 16.35
CA ALA A 21 -26.25 2.80 17.19
C ALA A 21 -25.20 3.27 18.20
N LEU A 22 -24.27 4.11 17.77
CA LEU A 22 -23.44 4.88 18.70
C LEU A 22 -23.49 6.35 18.32
N ASP A 23 -23.88 7.17 19.29
CA ASP A 23 -24.11 8.63 19.21
C ASP A 23 -22.97 9.42 18.53
N GLY A 24 -21.73 8.90 18.46
CA GLY A 24 -20.58 9.62 17.90
C GLY A 24 -20.58 9.81 16.37
N VAL A 25 -21.04 8.82 15.58
CA VAL A 25 -21.12 8.96 14.11
C VAL A 25 -22.32 9.83 13.73
N GLY A 26 -23.42 9.70 14.46
CA GLY A 26 -24.58 10.59 14.37
C GLY A 26 -24.22 12.04 14.70
N ASP A 27 -23.40 12.27 15.72
CA ASP A 27 -22.88 13.59 16.10
C ASP A 27 -21.94 14.18 15.05
N LEU A 28 -21.05 13.38 14.45
CA LEU A 28 -20.18 13.83 13.36
C LEU A 28 -20.98 14.18 12.10
N ILE A 29 -21.97 13.36 11.77
CA ILE A 29 -22.95 13.64 10.72
C ILE A 29 -23.73 14.94 11.03
N GLY A 30 -24.15 15.14 12.28
CA GLY A 30 -24.85 16.33 12.73
C GLY A 30 -23.97 17.59 12.77
N LEU A 31 -22.67 17.43 13.00
CA LEU A 31 -21.65 18.48 12.88
C LEU A 31 -21.44 18.86 11.41
N LEU A 32 -21.33 17.87 10.52
CA LEU A 32 -21.20 18.08 9.07
C LEU A 32 -22.45 18.72 8.46
N LYS A 33 -23.66 18.39 8.93
CA LYS A 33 -24.91 19.09 8.53
C LYS A 33 -24.89 20.59 8.82
N ARG A 34 -24.05 21.06 9.74
CA ARG A 34 -23.90 22.49 10.10
C ARG A 34 -22.82 23.22 9.30
N VAL A 35 -21.97 22.51 8.55
CA VAL A 35 -20.87 23.07 7.76
C VAL A 35 -21.20 22.89 6.27
N ARG A 36 -21.39 23.99 5.52
CA ARG A 36 -21.61 23.89 4.05
C ARG A 36 -20.35 23.40 3.34
N CYS A 37 -20.55 22.55 2.33
CA CYS A 37 -19.52 21.88 1.52
C CYS A 37 -18.49 22.83 0.87
N ASP A 38 -18.83 24.11 0.66
CA ASP A 38 -17.97 25.10 0.00
C ASP A 38 -16.72 25.51 0.82
N GLY A 39 -16.64 25.14 2.11
CA GLY A 39 -15.55 25.58 3.02
C GLY A 39 -14.46 24.55 3.31
N LEU A 40 -14.53 23.34 2.74
CA LEU A 40 -13.75 22.17 3.20
C LEU A 40 -12.64 21.70 2.22
N GLU A 41 -12.42 22.39 1.10
CA GLU A 41 -11.37 22.03 0.13
C GLU A 41 -9.95 22.06 0.74
N GLY A 42 -9.75 22.80 1.83
CA GLY A 42 -8.48 22.84 2.58
C GLY A 42 -8.28 21.71 3.61
N LEU A 43 -9.27 20.87 3.87
CA LEU A 43 -9.22 19.77 4.86
C LEU A 43 -8.86 18.41 4.25
N LEU A 44 -8.75 18.33 2.92
CA LEU A 44 -8.23 17.17 2.19
C LEU A 44 -6.68 17.13 2.21
N GLN A 45 -6.07 17.26 3.40
CA GLN A 45 -4.70 16.79 3.53
C GLN A 45 -4.72 15.28 3.30
N VAL A 46 -3.89 14.82 2.35
CA VAL A 46 -3.68 13.39 2.12
C VAL A 46 -3.15 12.81 3.43
N PRO A 47 -3.91 11.93 4.12
CA PRO A 47 -3.49 11.40 5.40
C PRO A 47 -2.17 10.66 5.21
N ARG A 48 -1.29 10.76 6.21
CA ARG A 48 -0.09 9.92 6.21
C ARG A 48 -0.60 8.50 6.41
N ALA A 49 -0.17 7.56 5.58
CA ALA A 49 -0.72 6.22 5.65
C ALA A 49 -0.57 5.66 7.09
N PRO A 50 -1.61 5.08 7.71
CA PRO A 50 -1.57 4.50 9.05
C PRO A 50 -0.41 3.51 9.29
N ALA A 51 0.16 2.99 8.20
CA ALA A 51 1.35 2.17 8.17
C ALA A 51 2.54 2.81 8.93
N ASP A 52 2.76 4.13 8.81
CA ASP A 52 3.89 4.80 9.47
C ASP A 52 3.75 4.80 11.01
N ALA A 53 2.53 5.03 11.52
CA ALA A 53 2.25 5.01 12.95
C ALA A 53 2.33 3.59 13.54
N ILE A 54 1.89 2.58 12.77
CA ILE A 54 2.01 1.17 13.12
C ILE A 54 3.49 0.75 13.23
N GLU A 55 4.33 1.16 12.28
CA GLU A 55 5.77 0.87 12.31
C GLU A 55 6.47 1.49 13.54
N ARG A 56 6.00 2.67 13.97
CA ARG A 56 6.53 3.38 15.16
C ARG A 56 5.89 2.95 16.48
N LYS A 57 4.86 2.09 16.44
CA LYS A 57 4.01 1.71 17.57
C LYS A 57 3.41 2.93 18.30
N ASP A 58 3.17 4.01 17.59
CA ASP A 58 2.49 5.19 18.13
C ASP A 58 0.97 5.03 17.98
N TRP A 59 0.36 4.47 19.01
CA TRP A 59 -1.09 4.21 19.04
C TRP A 59 -1.94 5.49 19.07
N THR A 60 -1.35 6.62 19.50
CA THR A 60 -2.06 7.91 19.56
C THR A 60 -2.15 8.52 18.17
N GLU A 61 -1.03 8.55 17.44
CA GLU A 61 -0.98 9.00 16.05
C GLU A 61 -1.85 8.09 15.15
N LEU A 62 -1.77 6.76 15.34
CA LEU A 62 -2.63 5.82 14.61
C LEU A 62 -4.12 6.12 14.80
N LYS A 63 -4.55 6.40 16.04
CA LYS A 63 -5.94 6.76 16.32
C LYS A 63 -6.37 8.04 15.60
N SER A 64 -5.47 9.03 15.50
CA SER A 64 -5.72 10.27 14.77
C SER A 64 -5.89 10.01 13.27
N GLU A 65 -4.94 9.32 12.65
CA GLU A 65 -4.95 9.02 11.21
C GLU A 65 -6.16 8.14 10.81
N LEU A 66 -6.55 7.19 11.66
CA LEU A 66 -7.78 6.41 11.47
C LEU A 66 -9.04 7.29 11.57
N GLY A 67 -9.02 8.31 12.43
CA GLY A 67 -10.08 9.31 12.51
C GLY A 67 -10.22 10.12 11.22
N ASP A 68 -9.10 10.54 10.63
CA ASP A 68 -9.08 11.29 9.36
C ASP A 68 -9.57 10.43 8.19
N LEU A 69 -9.19 9.15 8.15
CA LEU A 69 -9.73 8.20 7.17
C LEU A 69 -11.24 7.99 7.33
N LEU A 70 -11.73 7.84 8.56
CA LEU A 70 -13.16 7.72 8.82
C LEU A 70 -13.91 9.00 8.39
N PHE A 71 -13.34 10.17 8.66
CA PHE A 71 -13.89 11.45 8.23
C PHE A 71 -14.07 11.50 6.71
N GLN A 72 -13.07 11.06 5.93
CA GLN A 72 -13.18 11.00 4.46
C GLN A 72 -14.37 10.14 4.00
N VAL A 73 -14.54 8.96 4.61
CA VAL A 73 -15.66 8.05 4.26
C VAL A 73 -17.01 8.71 4.57
N VAL A 74 -17.16 9.29 5.75
CA VAL A 74 -18.40 9.98 6.16
C VAL A 74 -18.67 11.18 5.25
N PHE A 75 -17.64 11.95 4.90
CA PHE A 75 -17.75 13.12 4.03
C PHE A 75 -18.22 12.74 2.62
N HIS A 76 -17.60 11.74 1.99
CA HIS A 76 -18.01 11.26 0.67
C HIS A 76 -19.42 10.64 0.67
N ALA A 77 -19.80 9.91 1.73
CA ALA A 77 -21.14 9.40 1.87
C ALA A 77 -22.18 10.53 1.97
N ARG A 78 -21.85 11.64 2.64
CA ARG A 78 -22.73 12.82 2.72
C ARG A 78 -22.90 13.52 1.37
N MET A 79 -21.80 13.73 0.64
CA MET A 79 -21.88 14.28 -0.72
C MET A 79 -22.75 13.41 -1.65
N ALA A 80 -22.68 12.09 -1.51
CA ALA A 80 -23.50 11.16 -2.27
C ALA A 80 -24.98 11.21 -1.86
N GLU A 81 -25.28 11.35 -0.57
CA GLU A 81 -26.64 11.48 -0.05
C GLU A 81 -27.31 12.78 -0.51
N GLU A 82 -26.58 13.90 -0.54
CA GLU A 82 -27.09 15.18 -1.08
C GLU A 82 -27.47 15.07 -2.56
N GLN A 83 -26.81 14.19 -3.30
CA GLN A 83 -27.10 13.90 -4.71
C GLN A 83 -28.15 12.79 -4.88
N GLY A 84 -28.67 12.23 -3.79
CA GLY A 84 -29.64 11.13 -3.80
C GLY A 84 -29.08 9.80 -4.33
N LEU A 85 -27.77 9.59 -4.25
CA LEU A 85 -27.10 8.40 -4.79
C LEU A 85 -27.09 7.22 -3.80
N PHE A 86 -26.54 7.43 -2.61
CA PHE A 86 -26.47 6.43 -1.53
C PHE A 86 -26.19 7.12 -0.18
N VAL A 87 -26.47 6.44 0.92
CA VAL A 87 -26.20 6.91 2.29
C VAL A 87 -25.03 6.17 2.93
N PHE A 88 -24.57 6.64 4.09
CA PHE A 88 -23.47 6.00 4.81
C PHE A 88 -23.77 4.52 5.14
N ASP A 89 -25.01 4.19 5.51
CA ASP A 89 -25.43 2.81 5.80
C ASP A 89 -25.23 1.89 4.59
N ASP A 90 -25.44 2.39 3.37
CA ASP A 90 -25.20 1.62 2.13
C ASP A 90 -23.71 1.28 1.96
N VAL A 91 -22.81 2.21 2.34
CA VAL A 91 -21.36 1.97 2.29
C VAL A 91 -20.96 0.90 3.32
N ALA A 92 -21.51 0.96 4.53
CA ALA A 92 -21.27 -0.02 5.59
C ALA A 92 -21.79 -1.41 5.21
N ASN A 93 -23.01 -1.50 4.66
CA ASN A 93 -23.57 -2.74 4.17
C ASN A 93 -22.78 -3.30 2.99
N ALA A 94 -22.36 -2.46 2.05
CA ALA A 94 -21.58 -2.89 0.88
C ALA A 94 -20.22 -3.50 1.26
N ILE A 95 -19.56 -3.02 2.33
CA ILE A 95 -18.33 -3.65 2.82
C ILE A 95 -18.63 -4.91 3.63
N ALA A 96 -19.69 -4.94 4.44
CA ALA A 96 -20.12 -6.11 5.20
C ALA A 96 -20.46 -7.29 4.27
N ASP A 97 -21.35 -7.09 3.29
CA ASP A 97 -21.73 -8.09 2.28
C ASP A 97 -20.49 -8.60 1.52
N LYS A 98 -19.55 -7.71 1.23
CA LYS A 98 -18.32 -8.02 0.50
C LYS A 98 -17.35 -8.82 1.36
N LEU A 99 -17.28 -8.57 2.66
CA LEU A 99 -16.47 -9.34 3.60
C LEU A 99 -17.07 -10.73 3.81
N GLU A 100 -18.38 -10.84 4.01
CA GLU A 100 -19.10 -12.12 4.11
C GLU A 100 -18.89 -12.97 2.84
N ARG A 101 -19.07 -12.36 1.66
CA ARG A 101 -18.87 -13.04 0.37
C ARG A 101 -17.43 -13.52 0.17
N ARG A 102 -16.44 -12.74 0.60
CA ARG A 102 -15.01 -13.04 0.37
C ARG A 102 -14.38 -13.91 1.46
N HIS A 103 -14.99 -13.98 2.63
CA HIS A 103 -14.52 -14.76 3.76
C HIS A 103 -15.58 -15.74 4.29
N PRO A 104 -16.14 -16.62 3.43
CA PRO A 104 -17.11 -17.61 3.88
C PRO A 104 -16.50 -18.66 4.83
N HIS A 105 -15.18 -18.74 4.96
CA HIS A 105 -14.48 -19.55 5.97
C HIS A 105 -14.48 -18.89 7.37
N VAL A 106 -14.63 -17.56 7.42
CA VAL A 106 -14.74 -16.79 8.67
C VAL A 106 -16.20 -16.66 9.10
N PHE A 107 -17.11 -16.47 8.13
CA PHE A 107 -18.52 -16.16 8.38
C PHE A 107 -19.52 -17.28 8.00
N GLY A 108 -19.05 -18.41 7.47
CA GLY A 108 -19.89 -19.55 7.08
C GLY A 108 -19.75 -20.78 7.99
N ASP A 109 -20.59 -21.80 7.74
CA ASP A 109 -20.62 -23.04 8.54
C ASP A 109 -19.32 -23.86 8.47
N GLU A 110 -19.10 -24.74 9.45
CA GLU A 110 -17.88 -25.54 9.69
C GLU A 110 -17.28 -26.24 8.45
N ALA A 111 -18.08 -26.52 7.42
CA ALA A 111 -17.64 -27.09 6.14
C ALA A 111 -16.73 -26.13 5.31
N ALA A 112 -16.70 -24.83 5.63
CA ALA A 112 -15.89 -23.84 4.93
C ALA A 112 -14.46 -23.68 5.48
N LYS A 113 -14.12 -24.33 6.61
CA LYS A 113 -12.79 -24.32 7.24
C LYS A 113 -11.82 -25.29 6.54
N ALA A 114 -11.64 -25.16 5.22
CA ALA A 114 -10.64 -25.93 4.48
C ALA A 114 -9.24 -25.27 4.59
N ASP A 115 -8.19 -26.07 4.43
CA ASP A 115 -6.76 -25.73 4.53
C ASP A 115 -6.36 -24.39 3.88
N GLY A 116 -5.42 -23.64 4.48
CA GLY A 116 -5.13 -22.22 4.17
C GLY A 116 -4.74 -21.94 2.71
N ALA A 117 -4.14 -22.91 2.01
CA ALA A 117 -3.83 -22.81 0.59
C ALA A 117 -5.09 -22.79 -0.30
N ALA A 118 -6.12 -23.55 0.07
CA ALA A 118 -7.39 -23.59 -0.66
C ALA A 118 -8.21 -22.30 -0.45
N GLN A 119 -8.06 -21.64 0.69
CA GLN A 119 -8.73 -20.38 1.00
C GLN A 119 -8.22 -19.22 0.14
N LYS A 120 -6.90 -19.11 -0.04
CA LYS A 120 -6.28 -18.07 -0.88
C LYS A 120 -6.66 -18.21 -2.36
N ALA A 121 -6.68 -19.43 -2.88
CA ALA A 121 -7.13 -19.73 -4.24
C ALA A 121 -8.62 -19.36 -4.42
N ARG A 122 -9.48 -19.78 -3.49
CA ARG A 122 -10.92 -19.49 -3.52
C ARG A 122 -11.23 -17.99 -3.43
N TRP A 123 -10.46 -17.24 -2.65
CA TRP A 123 -10.56 -15.78 -2.58
C TRP A 123 -10.23 -15.12 -3.92
N GLU A 124 -9.19 -15.59 -4.62
CA GLU A 124 -8.83 -15.09 -5.93
C GLU A 124 -9.90 -15.40 -7.00
N ASP A 125 -10.53 -16.58 -6.91
CA ASP A 125 -11.62 -17.02 -7.78
C ASP A 125 -12.90 -16.21 -7.57
N ILE A 126 -13.28 -15.93 -6.32
CA ILE A 126 -14.42 -15.05 -5.99
C ILE A 126 -14.18 -13.65 -6.58
N LYS A 127 -12.95 -13.12 -6.46
CA LYS A 127 -12.62 -11.84 -7.11
C LYS A 127 -12.66 -11.94 -8.64
N ALA A 128 -12.39 -13.11 -9.22
CA ALA A 128 -12.49 -13.31 -10.67
C ALA A 128 -13.94 -13.29 -11.16
N GLY A 129 -14.85 -13.96 -10.45
CA GLY A 129 -16.28 -13.92 -10.74
C GLY A 129 -16.87 -12.50 -10.63
N GLU A 130 -16.50 -11.74 -9.59
CA GLU A 130 -16.94 -10.34 -9.44
C GLU A 130 -16.51 -9.43 -10.61
N ARG A 131 -15.36 -9.70 -11.24
CA ARG A 131 -14.87 -8.95 -12.40
C ARG A 131 -15.64 -9.28 -13.67
N ALA A 132 -15.91 -10.57 -13.90
CA ALA A 132 -16.69 -11.02 -15.05
C ALA A 132 -18.11 -10.39 -15.06
N ALA A 133 -18.69 -10.18 -13.88
CA ALA A 133 -19.98 -9.52 -13.72
C ALA A 133 -19.97 -8.00 -14.02
N LYS A 134 -18.81 -7.35 -14.01
CA LYS A 134 -18.66 -5.89 -14.23
C LYS A 134 -18.41 -5.48 -15.70
N ALA A 135 -18.48 -6.41 -16.65
CA ALA A 135 -18.19 -6.16 -18.07
C ALA A 135 -16.83 -5.46 -18.32
N GLN A 136 -15.84 -5.71 -17.46
CA GLN A 136 -14.45 -5.29 -17.68
C GLN A 136 -13.81 -6.26 -18.66
N HIS A 137 -13.51 -5.79 -19.89
CA HIS A 137 -13.13 -6.64 -21.02
C HIS A 137 -11.61 -6.81 -21.16
N GLY A 138 -10.80 -5.89 -20.64
CA GLY A 138 -9.35 -5.96 -20.64
C GLY A 138 -8.78 -6.67 -19.41
N VAL A 139 -7.73 -7.47 -19.61
CA VAL A 139 -7.00 -8.21 -18.54
C VAL A 139 -6.48 -7.26 -17.44
N LEU A 140 -6.28 -5.97 -17.78
CA LEU A 140 -5.69 -4.94 -16.94
C LEU A 140 -6.68 -3.88 -16.42
N ASP A 141 -7.96 -3.92 -16.83
CA ASP A 141 -8.95 -2.85 -16.59
C ASP A 141 -9.31 -2.66 -15.11
N ASP A 142 -9.00 -3.65 -14.26
CA ASP A 142 -9.27 -3.65 -12.81
C ASP A 142 -8.04 -3.22 -11.97
N VAL A 143 -7.03 -2.62 -12.60
CA VAL A 143 -5.88 -2.05 -11.87
C VAL A 143 -6.19 -0.58 -11.56
N PRO A 144 -6.43 -0.21 -10.28
CA PRO A 144 -6.75 1.16 -9.92
C PRO A 144 -5.60 2.09 -10.33
N VAL A 145 -5.95 3.21 -10.96
CA VAL A 145 -4.98 4.22 -11.41
C VAL A 145 -4.38 4.97 -10.23
N GLY A 146 -5.12 5.11 -9.12
CA GLY A 146 -4.66 5.78 -7.90
C GLY A 146 -3.71 4.99 -7.01
N LEU A 147 -3.26 3.79 -7.43
CA LEU A 147 -2.23 3.07 -6.69
C LEU A 147 -0.87 3.74 -6.89
N PRO A 148 0.01 3.71 -5.86
CA PRO A 148 1.42 4.03 -6.03
C PRO A 148 2.04 3.26 -7.20
N ALA A 149 2.99 3.88 -7.90
CA ALA A 149 3.46 3.40 -9.19
C ALA A 149 4.07 1.99 -9.13
N LEU A 150 4.84 1.65 -8.08
CA LEU A 150 5.45 0.33 -7.94
C LEU A 150 4.41 -0.74 -7.58
N ALA A 151 3.50 -0.43 -6.64
CA ALA A 151 2.37 -1.30 -6.32
C ALA A 151 1.49 -1.56 -7.56
N ARG A 152 1.28 -0.54 -8.38
CA ARG A 152 0.55 -0.64 -9.65
C ARG A 152 1.28 -1.54 -10.64
N ALA A 153 2.60 -1.36 -10.82
CA ALA A 153 3.43 -2.19 -11.69
C ALA A 153 3.39 -3.67 -11.27
N ALA A 154 3.56 -3.98 -9.98
CA ALA A 154 3.44 -5.34 -9.45
C ALA A 154 2.05 -5.95 -9.69
N LYS A 155 0.99 -5.14 -9.62
CA LYS A 155 -0.38 -5.59 -9.91
C LYS A 155 -0.57 -5.86 -11.40
N LEU A 156 -0.07 -5.00 -12.28
CA LEU A 156 -0.11 -5.18 -13.74
C LEU A 156 0.60 -6.47 -14.15
N THR A 157 1.83 -6.70 -13.67
CA THR A 157 2.61 -7.90 -13.97
C THR A 157 1.98 -9.16 -13.41
N ARG A 158 1.39 -9.10 -12.20
CA ARG A 158 0.61 -10.22 -11.65
C ARG A 158 -0.59 -10.58 -12.52
N ARG A 159 -1.23 -9.60 -13.16
CA ARG A 159 -2.36 -9.85 -14.08
C ARG A 159 -1.90 -10.43 -15.40
N ALA A 160 -0.84 -9.87 -15.98
CA ALA A 160 -0.24 -10.39 -17.19
C ALA A 160 0.20 -11.86 -17.02
N ALA A 161 0.76 -12.19 -15.85
CA ALA A 161 1.16 -13.56 -15.52
C ALA A 161 0.02 -14.57 -15.58
N ARG A 162 -1.22 -14.16 -15.28
CA ARG A 162 -2.40 -15.06 -15.30
C ARG A 162 -2.79 -15.51 -16.69
N VAL A 163 -2.44 -14.74 -17.73
CA VAL A 163 -2.65 -15.12 -19.13
C VAL A 163 -1.41 -15.76 -19.76
N GLY A 164 -0.43 -16.13 -18.93
CA GLY A 164 0.83 -16.74 -19.38
C GLY A 164 1.92 -15.74 -19.79
N PHE A 165 1.68 -14.43 -19.63
CA PHE A 165 2.69 -13.41 -19.85
C PHE A 165 3.52 -13.22 -18.57
N ASP A 166 4.34 -14.21 -18.26
CA ASP A 166 5.32 -14.18 -17.17
C ASP A 166 6.62 -14.85 -17.62
N TRP A 167 7.74 -14.42 -17.05
CA TRP A 167 9.02 -15.07 -17.25
C TRP A 167 9.05 -16.44 -16.54
N PRO A 168 9.56 -17.51 -17.16
CA PRO A 168 9.65 -18.83 -16.53
C PRO A 168 10.52 -18.86 -15.27
N SER A 169 11.62 -18.12 -15.26
CA SER A 169 12.61 -18.14 -14.17
C SER A 169 12.93 -16.74 -13.62
N THR A 170 13.61 -16.69 -12.46
CA THR A 170 14.20 -15.45 -11.93
C THR A 170 15.40 -15.01 -12.75
N ASP A 171 16.14 -15.96 -13.34
CA ASP A 171 17.36 -15.68 -14.11
C ASP A 171 17.02 -14.87 -15.36
N GLU A 172 15.93 -15.22 -16.06
CA GLU A 172 15.45 -14.44 -17.21
C GLU A 172 15.00 -13.01 -16.85
N VAL A 173 14.57 -12.80 -15.60
CA VAL A 173 14.25 -11.45 -15.12
C VAL A 173 15.53 -10.65 -14.86
N PHE A 174 16.60 -11.30 -14.38
CA PHE A 174 17.91 -10.66 -14.24
C PHE A 174 18.54 -10.36 -15.59
N ASP A 175 18.41 -11.25 -16.58
CA ASP A 175 18.85 -10.99 -17.94
C ASP A 175 18.15 -9.75 -18.52
N LYS A 176 16.82 -9.66 -18.35
CA LYS A 176 16.07 -8.48 -18.78
C LYS A 176 16.49 -7.22 -18.02
N LEU A 177 16.74 -7.33 -16.71
CA LEU A 177 17.26 -6.21 -15.91
C LEU A 177 18.60 -5.71 -16.44
N HIS A 178 19.49 -6.60 -16.87
CA HIS A 178 20.77 -6.23 -17.48
C HIS A 178 20.59 -5.54 -18.84
N GLU A 179 19.61 -5.97 -19.63
CA GLU A 179 19.22 -5.33 -20.90
C GLU A 179 18.74 -3.89 -20.67
N GLU A 180 17.77 -3.66 -19.78
CA GLU A 180 17.24 -2.31 -19.47
C GLU A 180 18.34 -1.37 -18.94
N VAL A 181 19.29 -1.89 -18.15
CA VAL A 181 20.45 -1.11 -17.68
C VAL A 181 21.37 -0.73 -18.85
N ALA A 182 21.53 -1.61 -19.84
CA ALA A 182 22.35 -1.33 -21.02
C ALA A 182 21.68 -0.29 -21.92
N GLU A 183 20.37 -0.39 -22.14
CA GLU A 183 19.57 0.57 -22.91
C GLU A 183 19.59 1.96 -22.26
N LEU A 184 19.35 2.05 -20.95
CA LEU A 184 19.48 3.29 -20.18
C LEU A 184 20.87 3.93 -20.34
N ARG A 185 21.95 3.13 -20.26
CA ARG A 185 23.32 3.63 -20.44
C ARG A 185 23.56 4.16 -21.86
N ALA A 186 23.00 3.51 -22.88
CA ALA A 186 23.14 3.92 -24.27
C ALA A 186 22.44 5.27 -24.51
N GLU A 187 21.22 5.44 -24.00
CA GLU A 187 20.45 6.69 -24.17
C GLU A 187 21.06 7.86 -23.39
N ILE A 188 21.60 7.60 -22.18
CA ILE A 188 22.40 8.60 -21.43
C ILE A 188 23.63 9.02 -22.24
N ALA A 189 24.35 8.07 -22.84
CA ALA A 189 25.54 8.37 -23.65
C ALA A 189 25.19 9.14 -24.94
N ALA A 190 24.00 8.91 -25.49
CA ALA A 190 23.47 9.66 -26.64
C ALA A 190 22.97 11.07 -26.27
N GLY A 191 22.78 11.37 -24.97
CA GLY A 191 22.27 12.65 -24.49
C GLY A 191 20.77 12.84 -24.66
N ASP A 192 20.02 11.77 -24.94
CA ASP A 192 18.57 11.80 -25.10
C ASP A 192 17.88 11.56 -23.75
N LEU A 193 17.63 12.65 -23.02
CA LEU A 193 17.03 12.58 -21.68
C LEU A 193 15.57 12.09 -21.68
N GLU A 194 14.83 12.30 -22.77
CA GLU A 194 13.44 11.83 -22.85
C GLU A 194 13.39 10.32 -23.01
N LYS A 195 14.27 9.75 -23.84
CA LYS A 195 14.40 8.29 -23.91
C LYS A 195 14.96 7.71 -22.64
N ALA A 196 16.02 8.30 -22.06
CA ALA A 196 16.55 7.85 -20.78
C ALA A 196 15.48 7.83 -19.67
N ARG A 197 14.53 8.76 -19.69
CA ARG A 197 13.38 8.74 -18.76
C ARG A 197 12.46 7.52 -19.00
N GLY A 198 12.24 7.13 -20.26
CA GLY A 198 11.53 5.90 -20.62
C GLY A 198 12.22 4.67 -20.04
N GLU A 199 13.53 4.54 -20.31
CA GLU A 199 14.35 3.42 -19.84
C GLU A 199 14.40 3.31 -18.31
N VAL A 200 14.40 4.43 -17.57
CA VAL A 200 14.25 4.42 -16.10
C VAL A 200 12.91 3.81 -15.70
N GLY A 201 11.84 4.11 -16.43
CA GLY A 201 10.52 3.53 -16.20
C GLY A 201 10.50 2.02 -16.40
N ASP A 202 11.10 1.54 -17.48
CA ASP A 202 11.16 0.12 -17.81
C ASP A 202 12.04 -0.65 -16.81
N LEU A 203 13.17 -0.08 -16.39
CA LEU A 203 13.99 -0.61 -15.30
C LEU A 203 13.19 -0.79 -14.00
N LEU A 204 12.43 0.24 -13.58
CA LEU A 204 11.59 0.16 -12.38
C LEU A 204 10.48 -0.87 -12.52
N PHE A 205 9.92 -1.03 -13.73
CA PHE A 205 8.90 -2.03 -14.02
C PHE A 205 9.46 -3.47 -13.90
N VAL A 206 10.67 -3.71 -14.43
CA VAL A 206 11.37 -5.00 -14.29
C VAL A 206 11.69 -5.29 -12.81
N VAL A 207 12.14 -4.29 -12.05
CA VAL A 207 12.38 -4.43 -10.60
C VAL A 207 11.09 -4.78 -9.84
N ALA A 208 9.96 -4.12 -10.15
CA ALA A 208 8.68 -4.44 -9.54
C ALA A 208 8.22 -5.88 -9.88
N ASN A 209 8.51 -6.35 -11.10
CA ASN A 209 8.23 -7.72 -11.49
C ASN A 209 9.13 -8.74 -10.76
N LEU A 210 10.42 -8.44 -10.60
CA LEU A 210 11.34 -9.25 -9.81
C LEU A 210 10.87 -9.39 -8.37
N ALA A 211 10.52 -8.26 -7.73
CA ALA A 211 9.97 -8.26 -6.37
C ALA A 211 8.72 -9.15 -6.28
N ARG A 212 7.78 -9.04 -7.24
CA ARG A 212 6.60 -9.91 -7.32
C ARG A 212 6.98 -11.39 -7.40
N LYS A 213 7.95 -11.78 -8.23
CA LYS A 213 8.40 -13.18 -8.33
C LYS A 213 9.00 -13.71 -7.03
N LEU A 214 9.67 -12.84 -6.26
CA LEU A 214 10.20 -13.16 -4.94
C LEU A 214 9.12 -13.17 -3.83
N GLY A 215 7.86 -12.89 -4.17
CA GLY A 215 6.77 -12.80 -3.19
C GLY A 215 6.82 -11.52 -2.33
N VAL A 216 7.58 -10.52 -2.75
CA VAL A 216 7.78 -9.25 -2.05
C VAL A 216 6.88 -8.18 -2.66
N GLU A 217 6.25 -7.36 -1.82
CA GLU A 217 5.55 -6.15 -2.25
C GLU A 217 6.60 -5.02 -2.44
N PRO A 218 6.79 -4.50 -3.67
CA PRO A 218 7.90 -3.58 -3.96
C PRO A 218 7.76 -2.20 -3.30
N GLU A 219 6.54 -1.69 -3.12
CA GLU A 219 6.28 -0.42 -2.43
C GLU A 219 6.67 -0.53 -0.95
N ASP A 220 6.28 -1.62 -0.29
CA ASP A 220 6.63 -1.89 1.11
C ASP A 220 8.14 -2.11 1.27
N ALA A 221 8.77 -2.84 0.34
CA ALA A 221 10.22 -3.04 0.34
C ALA A 221 10.98 -1.70 0.20
N LEU A 222 10.51 -0.82 -0.68
CA LEU A 222 11.09 0.51 -0.86
C LEU A 222 10.85 1.40 0.37
N ARG A 223 9.65 1.35 0.98
CA ARG A 223 9.36 2.07 2.23
C ARG A 223 10.34 1.67 3.34
N GLY A 224 10.55 0.37 3.52
CA GLY A 224 11.54 -0.15 4.47
C GLY A 224 12.98 0.27 4.14
N CYS A 225 13.33 0.37 2.85
CA CYS A 225 14.62 0.92 2.41
C CYS A 225 14.78 2.40 2.79
N ASN A 226 13.77 3.22 2.52
CA ASN A 226 13.77 4.65 2.83
C ASN A 226 13.86 4.88 4.35
N ALA A 227 13.11 4.11 5.15
CA ALA A 227 13.19 4.18 6.60
C ALA A 227 14.60 3.83 7.13
N LYS A 228 15.27 2.81 6.56
CA LYS A 228 16.68 2.51 6.87
C LYS A 228 17.61 3.66 6.50
N PHE A 229 17.40 4.27 5.33
CA PHE A 229 18.21 5.41 4.89
C PHE A 229 18.11 6.58 5.87
N VAL A 230 16.89 6.98 6.24
CA VAL A 230 16.64 8.08 7.19
C VAL A 230 17.31 7.81 8.54
N ARG A 231 17.17 6.60 9.09
CA ARG A 231 17.82 6.25 10.38
C ARG A 231 19.34 6.32 10.31
N ARG A 232 19.94 5.78 9.24
CA ARG A 232 21.40 5.78 9.07
C ARG A 232 21.94 7.17 8.84
N PHE A 233 21.25 7.98 8.04
CA PHE A 233 21.66 9.36 7.82
C PHE A 233 21.54 10.18 9.11
N GLY A 234 20.47 10.01 9.89
CA GLY A 234 20.36 10.64 11.21
C GLY A 234 21.47 10.22 12.19
N PHE A 235 21.98 8.99 12.09
CA PHE A 235 23.17 8.58 12.84
C PHE A 235 24.42 9.34 12.40
N ILE A 236 24.64 9.48 11.09
CA ILE A 236 25.76 10.27 10.54
C ILE A 236 25.70 11.71 11.05
N GLU A 237 24.53 12.35 10.97
CA GLU A 237 24.32 13.72 11.46
C GLU A 237 24.65 13.83 12.96
N ALA A 238 24.19 12.88 13.77
CA ALA A 238 24.46 12.87 15.20
C ALA A 238 25.96 12.70 15.52
N GLU A 239 26.69 11.84 14.80
CA GLU A 239 28.13 11.66 14.99
C GLU A 239 28.94 12.87 14.51
N LEU A 240 28.58 13.47 13.37
CA LEU A 240 29.22 14.70 12.89
C LEU A 240 28.99 15.86 13.85
N ALA A 241 27.78 15.97 14.42
CA ALA A 241 27.46 17.00 15.40
C ALA A 241 28.32 16.88 16.68
N LYS A 242 28.65 15.66 17.13
CA LYS A 242 29.59 15.45 18.26
C LYS A 242 30.99 15.98 17.95
N ALA A 243 31.39 15.93 16.68
CA ALA A 243 32.65 16.49 16.19
C ALA A 243 32.54 17.99 15.85
N GLY A 244 31.39 18.62 16.09
CA GLY A 244 31.14 20.04 15.77
C GLY A 244 31.06 20.33 14.27
N LYS A 245 30.80 19.32 13.43
CA LYS A 245 30.71 19.45 11.97
C LYS A 245 29.27 19.25 11.48
N THR A 246 28.96 19.83 10.33
CA THR A 246 27.74 19.50 9.56
C THR A 246 28.05 18.53 8.41
N PRO A 247 27.04 17.87 7.82
CA PRO A 247 27.24 17.04 6.63
C PRO A 247 27.91 17.79 5.47
N GLU A 248 27.56 19.06 5.24
CA GLU A 248 28.15 19.88 4.16
C GLU A 248 29.64 20.16 4.37
N GLN A 249 30.12 20.04 5.61
CA GLN A 249 31.52 20.21 6.00
C GLN A 249 32.30 18.88 6.01
N SER A 250 31.63 17.78 5.69
CA SER A 250 32.20 16.44 5.61
C SER A 250 32.42 16.04 4.15
N ASN A 251 33.11 14.91 3.94
CA ASN A 251 33.35 14.34 2.62
C ASN A 251 32.74 12.94 2.52
N LEU A 252 32.60 12.44 1.28
CA LEU A 252 31.97 11.14 1.03
C LEU A 252 32.66 10.00 1.79
N ALA A 253 33.98 10.01 1.93
CA ALA A 253 34.71 8.97 2.65
C ALA A 253 34.43 8.98 4.16
N GLU A 254 34.32 10.15 4.78
CA GLU A 254 33.94 10.31 6.18
C GLU A 254 32.47 9.89 6.40
N MET A 255 31.56 10.29 5.50
CA MET A 255 30.15 9.87 5.56
C MET A 255 29.98 8.37 5.35
N ASP A 256 30.72 7.75 4.42
CA ASP A 256 30.68 6.31 4.16
C ASP A 256 31.21 5.52 5.37
N ALA A 257 32.26 5.99 6.04
CA ALA A 257 32.75 5.37 7.27
C ALA A 257 31.71 5.43 8.40
N LEU A 258 31.02 6.58 8.56
CA LEU A 258 29.93 6.74 9.52
C LEU A 258 28.69 5.92 9.15
N TRP A 259 28.43 5.75 7.85
CA TRP A 259 27.36 4.89 7.34
C TRP A 259 27.61 3.42 7.67
N ASP A 260 28.85 2.94 7.52
CA ASP A 260 29.23 1.58 7.90
C ASP A 260 29.21 1.38 9.43
N ALA A 261 29.59 2.40 10.21
CA ALA A 261 29.40 2.41 11.66
C ALA A 261 27.90 2.31 12.04
N ALA A 262 27.03 3.04 11.35
CA ALA A 262 25.58 2.96 11.56
C ALA A 262 25.04 1.54 11.28
N LYS A 263 25.47 0.89 10.20
CA LYS A 263 25.12 -0.51 9.90
C LYS A 263 25.56 -1.46 11.01
N ALA A 264 26.76 -1.28 11.54
CA ALA A 264 27.29 -2.12 12.62
C ALA A 264 26.49 -1.94 13.92
N ALA A 265 26.13 -0.71 14.27
CA ALA A 265 25.32 -0.39 15.44
C ALA A 265 23.89 -0.96 15.34
N GLU A 266 23.27 -0.95 14.15
CA GLU A 266 21.96 -1.57 13.91
C GLU A 266 21.99 -3.10 14.08
N ARG A 267 23.07 -3.77 13.63
CA ARG A 267 23.22 -5.24 13.73
C ARG A 267 23.49 -5.74 15.15
N ALA A 268 23.96 -4.86 16.04
CA ALA A 268 24.27 -5.19 17.42
C ALA A 268 23.07 -5.04 18.37
N ARG A 269 21.94 -4.50 17.89
CA ARG A 269 20.67 -4.36 18.62
C ARG A 269 19.76 -5.55 18.36
#